data_AF-A0A935Z0I7-F1
#
_entry.id   AF-A0A935Z0I7-F1
#
_cell.length_a   1.000
_cell.length_b   1.000
_cell.length_c   1.000
_cell.angle_alpha   90.00
_cell.angle_beta   90.00
_cell.angle_gamma   90.00
#
_symmetry.space_group_name_H-M   'P 1'
#
loop_
_entity.id
_entity.type
_entity.pdbx_description
1 polymer ?
#
loop_
_entity_poly.entity_id
_entity_poly.type
_entity_poly.pdbx_seq_one_letter_code
_entity_poly.pdbx_strand_id
1 'polypeptide(L)'
;MKRTFGYGLSVGVVWAALALACSASPGEGTPDDVPAAASSEVAPVVAPSAEEVEAPELAPEETPPVKRGTFEAGLVVHVGKQHYLVLDAQPSLDAADGKPEVVSSRDDGVYAVTRAALADKVPASAKSLQGQRLHLAAKGLGVCDAFAEAPVLLGRVSPDGSDDARFRGEGRDDNDRPIPAPSRAAMAEELWTMAEGAIVLAMPLRPEGRCDAATYAMPSTSRVGSAVAPADDTTTTRALAAFRALPEYTKHAADYLAWAKEMESTVTAPTWDRHGESDANVHEVRVAGVRYVWVSAGVTDGGCGDFGAELSALFREGDDGALELVRTLDGFSSELEALVEREGGVELVFPEAHAAPDGSAVERLEVRSYGCRC
;
A
#
# COMPACT_ATOMS: atom_id res chain seq x y z
N MET A 1 50.05 -10.00 -38.93
CA MET A 1 49.54 -10.29 -37.56
C MET A 1 48.02 -10.42 -37.71
N LYS A 2 47.28 -11.53 -37.44
CA LYS A 2 47.42 -12.64 -36.45
C LYS A 2 47.63 -12.09 -35.04
N ARG A 3 46.79 -12.32 -34.01
CA ARG A 3 45.54 -13.10 -33.75
C ARG A 3 44.66 -12.26 -32.77
N THR A 4 43.41 -12.56 -32.36
CA THR A 4 42.38 -13.63 -32.58
C THR A 4 40.98 -13.07 -32.28
N PHE A 5 39.89 -13.80 -32.61
CA PHE A 5 38.58 -13.66 -31.94
C PHE A 5 38.54 -14.52 -30.66
N GLY A 6 37.80 -14.09 -29.65
CA GLY A 6 37.49 -14.88 -28.45
C GLY A 6 36.01 -14.74 -28.09
N TYR A 7 35.21 -15.76 -28.37
CA TYR A 7 33.81 -15.85 -27.93
C TYR A 7 33.77 -16.33 -26.47
N GLY A 8 32.95 -15.67 -25.65
CA GLY A 8 32.60 -16.11 -24.30
C GLY A 8 31.10 -15.98 -24.10
N LEU A 9 30.34 -17.02 -24.45
CA LEU A 9 28.94 -17.14 -24.01
C LEU A 9 28.94 -17.67 -22.57
N SER A 10 28.18 -17.01 -21.70
CA SER A 10 27.75 -17.57 -20.42
C SER A 10 26.23 -17.39 -20.28
N VAL A 11 25.55 -18.50 -20.61
CA VAL A 11 24.14 -18.87 -20.46
C VAL A 11 23.31 -17.98 -19.53
N GLY A 12 22.18 -17.47 -20.07
CA GLY A 12 21.19 -16.70 -19.31
C GLY A 12 20.32 -17.57 -18.40
N VAL A 13 19.84 -16.95 -17.33
CA VAL A 13 18.86 -17.52 -16.40
C VAL A 13 17.50 -17.61 -17.10
N VAL A 14 16.91 -18.81 -17.12
CA VAL A 14 15.52 -19.03 -17.53
C VAL A 14 14.75 -19.61 -16.35
N TRP A 15 14.03 -18.75 -15.63
CA TRP A 15 12.96 -19.19 -14.75
C TRP A 15 11.68 -19.29 -15.57
N ALA A 16 11.23 -20.53 -15.81
CA ALA A 16 9.93 -20.80 -16.40
C ALA A 16 8.88 -20.88 -15.30
N ALA A 17 7.88 -20.02 -15.35
CA ALA A 17 6.68 -20.17 -14.54
C ALA A 17 5.82 -21.32 -15.10
N LEU A 18 5.24 -22.14 -14.23
CA LEU A 18 4.07 -22.95 -14.57
C LEU A 18 3.09 -22.95 -13.39
N ALA A 19 1.80 -22.81 -13.72
CA ALA A 19 0.74 -22.55 -12.77
C ALA A 19 0.01 -23.85 -12.31
N LEU A 20 -0.65 -23.72 -11.15
CA LEU A 20 -1.79 -24.49 -10.62
C LEU A 20 -2.08 -25.91 -11.14
N ALA A 21 -2.22 -26.84 -10.18
CA ALA A 21 -3.22 -27.91 -10.25
C ALA A 21 -3.78 -28.23 -8.85
N CYS A 22 -4.94 -27.69 -8.51
CA CYS A 22 -5.77 -28.23 -7.42
C CYS A 22 -6.58 -29.41 -7.95
N SER A 23 -6.28 -30.63 -7.49
CA SER A 23 -7.11 -31.80 -7.78
C SER A 23 -6.96 -32.88 -6.71
N ALA A 24 -7.91 -32.94 -5.77
CA ALA A 24 -8.09 -34.07 -4.87
C ALA A 24 -9.41 -34.77 -5.23
N SER A 25 -9.31 -35.94 -5.86
CA SER A 25 -10.46 -36.82 -6.10
C SER A 25 -10.56 -37.84 -4.97
N PRO A 26 -11.76 -38.12 -4.41
CA PRO A 26 -11.94 -39.25 -3.51
C PRO A 26 -11.88 -40.56 -4.30
N GLY A 27 -11.28 -41.60 -3.72
CA GLY A 27 -11.21 -42.94 -4.31
C GLY A 27 -12.30 -43.86 -3.75
N GLU A 28 -13.06 -44.50 -4.62
CA GLU A 28 -13.96 -45.59 -4.26
C GLU A 28 -13.18 -46.90 -4.07
N GLY A 29 -13.56 -47.67 -3.03
CA GLY A 29 -13.02 -49.01 -2.77
C GLY A 29 -14.08 -49.90 -2.14
N THR A 30 -14.51 -50.93 -2.86
CA THR A 30 -15.52 -51.91 -2.43
C THR A 30 -14.96 -52.99 -1.49
N PRO A 31 -15.82 -53.68 -0.71
CA PRO A 31 -15.41 -54.52 0.43
C PRO A 31 -15.33 -56.03 0.13
N ASP A 32 -14.60 -56.77 0.97
CA ASP A 32 -14.64 -58.24 1.05
C ASP A 32 -14.79 -58.74 2.53
N ASP A 33 -15.83 -59.57 2.74
CA ASP A 33 -16.02 -60.69 3.69
C ASP A 33 -15.54 -60.68 5.17
N VAL A 34 -16.47 -60.37 6.09
CA VAL A 34 -17.24 -61.33 6.97
C VAL A 34 -16.46 -62.58 7.48
N PRO A 35 -16.38 -62.87 8.82
CA PRO A 35 -17.56 -63.42 9.51
C PRO A 35 -17.78 -63.24 11.05
N ALA A 36 -19.08 -63.30 11.39
CA ALA A 36 -19.71 -63.98 12.54
C ALA A 36 -19.51 -63.53 14.01
N ALA A 37 -20.51 -62.77 14.48
CA ALA A 37 -21.36 -63.07 15.65
C ALA A 37 -20.78 -63.19 17.08
N ALA A 38 -21.20 -62.26 17.95
CA ALA A 38 -21.86 -62.59 19.22
C ALA A 38 -22.76 -61.42 19.68
N SER A 39 -23.94 -61.71 20.22
CA SER A 39 -24.86 -60.70 20.76
C SER A 39 -24.31 -60.02 22.00
N SER A 40 -24.54 -58.71 22.14
CA SER A 40 -24.70 -58.11 23.46
C SER A 40 -25.77 -57.02 23.42
N GLU A 41 -26.69 -57.12 24.36
CA GLU A 41 -27.85 -56.26 24.54
C GLU A 41 -27.39 -54.93 25.15
N VAL A 42 -27.64 -53.81 24.46
CA VAL A 42 -27.37 -52.46 24.97
C VAL A 42 -28.64 -51.61 24.82
N ALA A 43 -29.06 -51.01 25.93
CA ALA A 43 -30.28 -50.23 26.03
C ALA A 43 -30.28 -49.00 25.10
N PRO A 44 -31.46 -48.49 24.68
CA PRO A 44 -31.54 -47.30 23.86
C PRO A 44 -30.98 -46.09 24.62
N VAL A 45 -29.83 -45.58 24.17
CA VAL A 45 -29.32 -44.28 24.59
C VAL A 45 -30.27 -43.23 24.04
N VAL A 46 -30.99 -42.56 24.94
CA VAL A 46 -31.79 -41.39 24.61
C VAL A 46 -30.84 -40.30 24.12
N ALA A 47 -30.88 -39.99 22.83
CA ALA A 47 -30.19 -38.84 22.30
C ALA A 47 -30.78 -37.58 22.97
N PRO A 48 -29.96 -36.69 23.58
CA PRO A 48 -30.46 -35.38 23.95
C PRO A 48 -30.89 -34.67 22.67
N SER A 49 -32.09 -34.08 22.70
CA SER A 49 -32.59 -33.27 21.58
C SER A 49 -31.56 -32.18 21.30
N ALA A 50 -31.06 -32.12 20.06
CA ALA A 50 -30.24 -31.01 19.63
C ALA A 50 -31.14 -29.76 19.59
N GLU A 51 -31.06 -28.95 20.63
CA GLU A 51 -31.62 -27.61 20.63
C GLU A 51 -30.81 -26.80 19.62
N GLU A 52 -31.49 -26.34 18.57
CA GLU A 52 -30.88 -25.61 17.46
C GLU A 52 -30.47 -24.23 17.96
N VAL A 53 -29.23 -24.14 18.48
CA VAL A 53 -28.64 -22.87 18.91
C VAL A 53 -28.42 -22.02 17.66
N GLU A 54 -29.39 -21.15 17.42
CA GLU A 54 -29.33 -20.10 16.40
C GLU A 54 -28.01 -19.34 16.58
N ALA A 55 -27.10 -19.51 15.61
CA ALA A 55 -25.79 -18.88 15.67
C ALA A 55 -26.00 -17.35 15.68
N PRO A 56 -25.39 -16.61 16.62
CA PRO A 56 -25.60 -15.17 16.69
C PRO A 56 -25.18 -14.55 15.36
N GLU A 57 -26.16 -13.96 14.68
CA GLU A 57 -25.95 -13.22 13.44
C GLU A 57 -24.91 -12.14 13.72
N LEU A 58 -23.69 -12.35 13.23
CA LEU A 58 -22.60 -11.39 13.38
C LEU A 58 -23.07 -10.11 12.70
N ALA A 59 -23.39 -9.10 13.51
CA ALA A 59 -23.70 -7.78 13.02
C ALA A 59 -22.57 -7.38 12.04
N PRO A 60 -22.89 -6.93 10.82
CA PRO A 60 -21.86 -6.52 9.89
C PRO A 60 -21.00 -5.47 10.58
N GLU A 61 -19.69 -5.67 10.58
CA GLU A 61 -18.77 -4.66 11.10
C GLU A 61 -19.02 -3.37 10.32
N GLU A 62 -19.65 -2.39 10.96
CA GLU A 62 -19.79 -1.06 10.41
C GLU A 62 -18.38 -0.51 10.23
N THR A 63 -17.87 -0.59 8.99
CA THR A 63 -16.60 -0.02 8.62
C THR A 63 -16.66 1.46 9.04
N PRO A 64 -15.80 1.93 9.96
CA PRO A 64 -15.95 3.25 10.53
C PRO A 64 -15.92 4.28 9.40
N PRO A 65 -16.80 5.30 9.43
CA PRO A 65 -16.92 6.22 8.31
C PRO A 65 -15.57 6.87 8.03
N VAL A 66 -15.05 6.62 6.82
CA VAL A 66 -13.78 7.20 6.34
C VAL A 66 -13.80 8.69 6.64
N LYS A 67 -12.87 9.16 7.49
CA LYS A 67 -12.82 10.57 7.83
C LYS A 67 -12.56 11.35 6.55
N ARG A 68 -13.49 12.23 6.21
CA ARG A 68 -13.33 13.17 5.10
C ARG A 68 -12.23 14.15 5.47
N GLY A 69 -11.03 13.89 4.95
CA GLY A 69 -9.81 14.58 5.36
C GLY A 69 -9.91 16.10 5.27
N THR A 70 -9.72 16.77 6.41
CA THR A 70 -9.31 18.18 6.42
C THR A 70 -7.92 18.25 5.80
N PHE A 71 -7.87 18.69 4.54
CA PHE A 71 -6.72 18.45 3.67
C PHE A 71 -5.47 19.22 4.10
N GLU A 72 -4.58 18.55 4.81
CA GLU A 72 -3.31 19.10 5.28
C GLU A 72 -2.09 18.36 4.70
N ALA A 73 -2.26 17.09 4.34
CA ALA A 73 -1.44 16.30 3.42
C ALA A 73 -2.36 15.31 2.69
N GLY A 74 -1.94 14.76 1.54
CA GLY A 74 -2.67 13.63 0.96
C GLY A 74 -2.01 13.00 -0.26
N LEU A 75 -2.58 11.86 -0.66
CA LEU A 75 -1.99 10.91 -1.60
C LEU A 75 -1.92 11.47 -3.03
N VAL A 76 -0.79 11.22 -3.67
CA VAL A 76 -0.55 11.49 -5.10
C VAL A 76 -0.61 10.17 -5.86
N VAL A 77 -1.48 10.10 -6.86
CA VAL A 77 -1.60 8.95 -7.76
C VAL A 77 -1.09 9.31 -9.15
N HIS A 78 -0.30 8.42 -9.72
CA HIS A 78 0.28 8.56 -11.06
C HIS A 78 -0.58 7.82 -12.09
N VAL A 79 -0.90 8.46 -13.22
CA VAL A 79 -1.51 7.77 -14.35
C VAL A 79 -0.85 8.21 -15.67
N GLY A 80 0.05 7.37 -16.17
CA GLY A 80 0.95 7.75 -17.27
C GLY A 80 1.91 8.85 -16.81
N LYS A 81 1.86 10.01 -17.50
CA LYS A 81 2.68 11.20 -17.18
C LYS A 81 1.93 12.30 -16.43
N GLN A 82 0.75 11.98 -15.90
CA GLN A 82 -0.05 12.90 -15.10
C GLN A 82 -0.06 12.45 -13.65
N HIS A 83 0.01 13.43 -12.76
CA HIS A 83 -0.01 13.23 -11.31
C HIS A 83 -1.29 13.85 -10.77
N TYR A 84 -1.93 13.20 -9.81
CA TYR A 84 -3.20 13.65 -9.25
C TYR A 84 -3.16 13.58 -7.74
N LEU A 85 -3.54 14.68 -7.08
CA LEU A 85 -3.79 14.71 -5.65
C LEU A 85 -5.19 14.18 -5.38
N VAL A 86 -5.32 13.07 -4.66
CA VAL A 86 -6.63 12.53 -4.26
C VAL A 86 -7.19 13.40 -3.12
N LEU A 87 -8.39 13.94 -3.31
CA LEU A 87 -9.08 14.82 -2.36
C LEU A 87 -10.24 14.14 -1.62
N ASP A 88 -10.93 13.23 -2.32
CA ASP A 88 -11.99 12.39 -1.77
C ASP A 88 -11.96 11.05 -2.50
N ALA A 89 -11.83 9.94 -1.76
CA ALA A 89 -11.81 8.59 -2.31
C ALA A 89 -13.22 8.06 -2.62
N GLN A 90 -14.28 8.70 -2.11
CA GLN A 90 -15.68 8.31 -2.30
C GLN A 90 -16.58 9.54 -2.59
N PRO A 91 -16.29 10.30 -3.66
CA PRO A 91 -17.08 11.47 -4.04
C PRO A 91 -18.48 11.09 -4.52
N SER A 92 -19.41 12.03 -4.43
CA SER A 92 -20.71 11.90 -5.10
C SER A 92 -20.55 12.09 -6.61
N LEU A 93 -21.10 11.16 -7.40
CA LEU A 93 -21.08 11.24 -8.87
C LEU A 93 -21.97 12.38 -9.42
N ASP A 94 -22.87 12.93 -8.60
CA ASP A 94 -23.62 14.15 -8.96
C ASP A 94 -22.74 15.42 -9.02
N ALA A 95 -21.46 15.31 -8.67
CA ALA A 95 -20.44 16.33 -8.87
C ALA A 95 -19.83 16.34 -10.28
N ALA A 96 -20.20 15.43 -11.17
CA ALA A 96 -19.68 15.37 -12.52
C ALA A 96 -20.25 16.46 -13.44
N ASP A 97 -19.38 17.23 -14.10
CA ASP A 97 -19.74 18.17 -15.17
C ASP A 97 -19.11 17.77 -16.52
N GLY A 98 -19.81 18.15 -17.59
CA GLY A 98 -19.36 17.94 -18.96
C GLY A 98 -19.33 16.48 -19.42
N LYS A 99 -18.59 16.26 -20.51
CA LYS A 99 -18.33 14.93 -21.08
C LYS A 99 -17.04 14.36 -20.52
N PRO A 100 -16.90 13.02 -20.45
CA PRO A 100 -15.66 12.41 -20.04
C PRO A 100 -14.57 12.58 -21.10
N GLU A 101 -13.33 12.74 -20.64
CA GLU A 101 -12.15 12.83 -21.48
C GLU A 101 -11.13 11.77 -21.06
N VAL A 102 -10.60 11.00 -22.01
CA VAL A 102 -9.43 10.13 -21.76
C VAL A 102 -8.21 11.02 -21.60
N VAL A 103 -7.55 10.96 -20.45
CA VAL A 103 -6.34 11.77 -20.15
C VAL A 103 -5.06 10.98 -20.40
N SER A 104 -5.09 9.64 -20.26
CA SER A 104 -3.98 8.78 -20.67
C SER A 104 -4.47 7.47 -21.30
N SER A 105 -3.74 7.03 -22.32
CA SER A 105 -3.78 5.72 -22.97
C SER A 105 -2.33 5.22 -23.00
N ARG A 106 -2.11 3.98 -22.56
CA ARG A 106 -1.09 3.67 -21.54
C ARG A 106 0.17 2.95 -22.06
N ASP A 107 1.17 2.80 -21.18
CA ASP A 107 2.36 1.96 -21.38
C ASP A 107 2.28 0.59 -20.65
N ASP A 108 1.33 0.43 -19.72
CA ASP A 108 1.14 -0.71 -18.78
C ASP A 108 -0.25 -1.48 -18.75
N GLY A 109 -1.35 -1.14 -19.50
CA GLY A 109 -2.73 -1.78 -19.52
C GLY A 109 -4.01 -1.25 -18.72
N VAL A 110 -4.23 0.06 -18.48
CA VAL A 110 -5.19 0.81 -17.62
C VAL A 110 -5.36 2.18 -18.26
N TYR A 111 -6.52 2.81 -18.15
CA TYR A 111 -6.79 4.12 -18.72
C TYR A 111 -7.22 5.10 -17.62
N ALA A 112 -6.83 6.38 -17.76
CA ALA A 112 -7.43 7.47 -17.00
C ALA A 112 -8.53 8.14 -17.81
N VAL A 113 -9.69 8.29 -17.19
CA VAL A 113 -10.81 9.09 -17.69
C VAL A 113 -11.17 10.15 -16.66
N THR A 114 -11.46 11.37 -17.09
CA THR A 114 -11.85 12.45 -16.18
C THR A 114 -13.12 13.16 -16.63
N ARG A 115 -13.87 13.71 -15.68
CA ARG A 115 -14.87 14.77 -15.89
C ARG A 115 -14.53 15.97 -15.02
N ALA A 116 -14.94 17.17 -15.42
CA ALA A 116 -14.79 18.35 -14.57
C ALA A 116 -15.63 18.17 -13.30
N ALA A 117 -15.18 18.71 -12.17
CA ALA A 117 -15.98 18.72 -10.95
C ALA A 117 -16.83 20.00 -10.87
N LEU A 118 -18.13 19.86 -10.60
CA LEU A 118 -19.05 20.99 -10.41
C LEU A 118 -18.58 21.87 -9.25
N ALA A 119 -18.42 23.16 -9.54
CA ALA A 119 -17.81 24.10 -8.61
C ALA A 119 -18.58 24.26 -7.29
N ASP A 120 -19.90 24.06 -7.23
CA ASP A 120 -20.66 24.07 -5.98
C ASP A 120 -20.44 22.80 -5.14
N LYS A 121 -20.15 21.66 -5.78
CA LYS A 121 -19.98 20.33 -5.16
C LYS A 121 -18.59 20.08 -4.59
N VAL A 122 -17.56 20.76 -5.10
CA VAL A 122 -16.18 20.64 -4.58
C VAL A 122 -16.08 21.19 -3.14
N PRO A 123 -15.43 20.47 -2.18
CA PRO A 123 -15.22 20.96 -0.82
C PRO A 123 -14.47 22.31 -0.73
N ALA A 124 -14.72 23.07 0.33
CA ALA A 124 -14.07 24.38 0.53
C ALA A 124 -12.54 24.27 0.72
N SER A 125 -12.07 23.21 1.39
CA SER A 125 -10.65 22.87 1.53
C SER A 125 -10.00 22.63 0.17
N ALA A 126 -10.61 21.80 -0.67
CA ALA A 126 -10.16 21.57 -2.05
C ALA A 126 -10.10 22.90 -2.83
N LYS A 127 -11.17 23.71 -2.81
CA LYS A 127 -11.21 25.02 -3.49
C LYS A 127 -10.04 25.94 -3.12
N SER A 128 -9.59 25.96 -1.87
CA SER A 128 -8.47 26.82 -1.47
C SER A 128 -7.11 26.35 -1.98
N LEU A 129 -6.97 25.09 -2.39
CA LEU A 129 -5.75 24.54 -3.01
C LEU A 129 -5.63 24.86 -4.50
N GLN A 130 -6.74 25.16 -5.20
CA GLN A 130 -6.70 25.41 -6.64
C GLN A 130 -5.79 26.62 -6.98
N GLY A 131 -4.81 26.40 -7.86
CA GLY A 131 -3.81 27.39 -8.24
C GLY A 131 -2.68 27.59 -7.23
N GLN A 132 -2.72 26.93 -6.07
CA GLN A 132 -1.63 26.97 -5.09
C GLN A 132 -0.45 26.12 -5.54
N ARG A 133 0.74 26.51 -5.08
CA ARG A 133 1.93 25.65 -5.10
C ARG A 133 1.81 24.65 -3.95
N LEU A 134 2.13 23.40 -4.23
CA LEU A 134 2.19 22.30 -3.28
C LEU A 134 3.62 21.74 -3.27
N HIS A 135 4.09 21.38 -2.08
CA HIS A 135 5.26 20.53 -1.94
C HIS A 135 4.87 19.08 -2.20
N LEU A 136 5.66 18.41 -3.03
CA LEU A 136 5.53 17.01 -3.38
C LEU A 136 6.70 16.23 -2.77
N ALA A 137 6.41 15.11 -2.11
CA ALA A 137 7.41 14.29 -1.43
C ALA A 137 7.21 12.80 -1.73
N ALA A 138 8.33 12.07 -1.65
CA ALA A 138 8.42 10.62 -1.57
C ALA A 138 9.78 10.24 -0.97
N LYS A 139 9.95 8.96 -0.60
CA LYS A 139 11.26 8.41 -0.24
C LYS A 139 12.25 8.57 -1.40
N GLY A 140 13.48 8.98 -1.12
CA GLY A 140 14.57 9.10 -2.11
C GLY A 140 14.44 10.22 -3.16
N LEU A 141 13.23 10.77 -3.38
CA LEU A 141 13.00 11.89 -4.31
C LEU A 141 13.50 13.23 -3.75
N GLY A 142 13.46 13.39 -2.42
CA GLY A 142 13.52 14.71 -1.80
C GLY A 142 12.15 15.38 -1.80
N VAL A 143 12.15 16.71 -1.84
CA VAL A 143 10.94 17.52 -2.02
C VAL A 143 11.04 18.23 -3.36
N CYS A 144 10.01 18.09 -4.19
CA CYS A 144 9.80 18.89 -5.40
C CYS A 144 8.50 19.71 -5.25
N ASP A 145 8.11 20.45 -6.28
CA ASP A 145 6.92 21.29 -6.24
C ASP A 145 5.97 20.98 -7.41
N ALA A 146 4.68 21.25 -7.22
CA ALA A 146 3.69 21.29 -8.29
C ALA A 146 2.67 22.39 -8.06
N PHE A 147 1.95 22.77 -9.11
CA PHE A 147 0.72 23.55 -8.98
C PHE A 147 -0.50 22.63 -9.02
N ALA A 148 -1.43 22.82 -8.09
CA ALA A 148 -2.73 22.17 -8.15
C ALA A 148 -3.63 22.87 -9.17
N GLU A 149 -4.20 22.11 -10.10
CA GLU A 149 -5.10 22.63 -11.13
C GLU A 149 -6.57 22.55 -10.69
N ALA A 150 -7.51 22.74 -11.61
CA ALA A 150 -8.94 22.63 -11.29
C ALA A 150 -9.30 21.19 -10.91
N PRO A 151 -10.06 20.96 -9.83
CA PRO A 151 -10.45 19.61 -9.43
C PRO A 151 -11.33 18.93 -10.50
N VAL A 152 -11.11 17.63 -10.64
CA VAL A 152 -11.77 16.71 -11.57
C VAL A 152 -12.27 15.49 -10.80
N LEU A 153 -13.28 14.83 -11.34
CA LEU A 153 -13.53 13.43 -11.00
C LEU A 153 -12.66 12.55 -11.91
N LEU A 154 -11.85 11.69 -11.31
CA LEU A 154 -10.91 10.80 -11.96
C LEU A 154 -11.36 9.33 -11.82
N GLY A 155 -11.61 8.68 -12.94
CA GLY A 155 -11.77 7.22 -13.03
C GLY A 155 -10.48 6.56 -13.53
N ARG A 156 -10.09 5.44 -12.90
CA ARG A 156 -9.00 4.58 -13.35
C ARG A 156 -9.56 3.19 -13.64
N VAL A 157 -9.38 2.71 -14.86
CA VAL A 157 -9.94 1.42 -15.31
C VAL A 157 -8.81 0.53 -15.83
N SER A 158 -8.74 -0.73 -15.38
CA SER A 158 -7.96 -1.78 -16.05
C SER A 158 -8.94 -2.66 -16.84
N PRO A 159 -9.14 -2.44 -18.15
CA PRO A 159 -10.00 -3.29 -18.96
C PRO A 159 -9.45 -4.72 -18.97
N ASP A 160 -10.29 -5.70 -19.33
CA ASP A 160 -9.78 -7.02 -19.66
C ASP A 160 -9.04 -7.01 -21.02
N GLY A 161 -8.40 -8.13 -21.36
CA GLY A 161 -7.60 -8.21 -22.59
C GLY A 161 -8.43 -8.03 -23.87
N SER A 162 -9.72 -8.37 -23.86
CA SER A 162 -10.63 -8.17 -25.00
C SER A 162 -10.96 -6.69 -25.19
N ASP A 163 -11.31 -5.99 -24.11
CA ASP A 163 -11.63 -4.58 -24.16
C ASP A 163 -10.39 -3.70 -24.43
N ASP A 164 -9.25 -4.01 -23.81
CA ASP A 164 -7.99 -3.30 -24.10
C ASP A 164 -7.54 -3.50 -25.55
N ALA A 165 -7.60 -4.73 -26.08
CA ALA A 165 -7.33 -4.98 -27.51
C ALA A 165 -8.33 -4.24 -28.42
N ARG A 166 -9.62 -4.21 -28.07
CA ARG A 166 -10.64 -3.44 -28.81
C ARG A 166 -10.36 -1.94 -28.77
N PHE A 167 -9.99 -1.38 -27.63
CA PHE A 167 -9.61 0.04 -27.50
C PHE A 167 -8.37 0.41 -28.32
N ARG A 168 -7.44 -0.53 -28.51
CA ARG A 168 -6.26 -0.39 -29.39
C ARG A 168 -6.56 -0.60 -30.87
N GLY A 169 -7.73 -1.13 -31.22
CA GLY A 169 -8.08 -1.55 -32.60
C GLY A 169 -7.45 -2.88 -33.03
N GLU A 170 -6.99 -3.66 -32.05
CA GLU A 170 -6.36 -4.98 -32.19
C GLU A 170 -7.39 -6.11 -31.96
N GLY A 171 -8.54 -5.79 -31.38
CA GLY A 171 -9.62 -6.72 -31.03
C GLY A 171 -10.20 -7.51 -32.21
N ARG A 172 -10.76 -8.68 -31.91
CA ARG A 172 -11.32 -9.64 -32.86
C ARG A 172 -12.72 -10.08 -32.43
N ASP A 173 -13.61 -10.29 -33.39
CA ASP A 173 -14.90 -10.95 -33.13
C ASP A 173 -14.75 -12.48 -33.12
N ASP A 174 -15.83 -13.20 -32.77
CA ASP A 174 -15.88 -14.67 -32.72
C ASP A 174 -15.57 -15.36 -34.07
N ASN A 175 -15.46 -14.59 -35.16
CA ASN A 175 -15.14 -15.04 -36.52
C ASN A 175 -13.75 -14.54 -36.99
N ASP A 176 -12.87 -14.13 -36.05
CA ASP A 176 -11.52 -13.56 -36.27
C ASP A 176 -11.49 -12.26 -37.11
N ARG A 177 -12.62 -11.55 -37.21
CA ARG A 177 -12.69 -10.28 -37.95
C ARG A 177 -12.21 -9.13 -37.05
N PRO A 178 -11.37 -8.21 -37.56
CA PRO A 178 -10.89 -7.09 -36.76
C PRO A 178 -12.02 -6.15 -36.37
N ILE A 179 -12.11 -5.84 -35.08
CA ILE A 179 -13.04 -4.87 -34.52
C ILE A 179 -12.36 -3.49 -34.56
N PRO A 180 -12.95 -2.48 -35.22
CA PRO A 180 -12.36 -1.15 -35.27
C PRO A 180 -12.37 -0.50 -33.87
N ALA A 181 -11.30 0.22 -33.54
CA ALA A 181 -11.23 0.98 -32.30
C ALA A 181 -12.40 1.98 -32.19
N PRO A 182 -13.04 2.12 -31.03
CA PRO A 182 -14.03 3.17 -30.82
C PRO A 182 -13.39 4.56 -30.94
N SER A 183 -14.18 5.56 -31.32
CA SER A 183 -13.72 6.96 -31.27
C SER A 183 -13.30 7.33 -29.84
N ARG A 184 -12.34 8.25 -29.68
CA ARG A 184 -11.85 8.67 -28.35
C ARG A 184 -12.99 9.13 -27.41
N ALA A 185 -14.04 9.75 -27.95
CA ALA A 185 -15.20 10.15 -27.17
C ALA A 185 -16.07 8.95 -26.73
N ALA A 186 -16.29 7.96 -27.61
CA ALA A 186 -17.01 6.73 -27.24
C ALA A 186 -16.22 5.91 -26.22
N MET A 187 -14.90 5.80 -26.40
CA MET A 187 -13.98 5.20 -25.43
C MET A 187 -14.03 5.92 -24.07
N ALA A 188 -14.12 7.25 -24.06
CA ALA A 188 -14.23 8.03 -22.82
C ALA A 188 -15.53 7.75 -22.05
N GLU A 189 -16.68 7.68 -22.73
CA GLU A 189 -17.96 7.35 -22.09
C GLU A 189 -17.95 5.91 -21.57
N GLU A 190 -17.40 4.97 -22.34
CA GLU A 190 -17.31 3.56 -21.94
C GLU A 190 -16.38 3.36 -20.73
N LEU A 191 -15.18 3.93 -20.76
CA LEU A 191 -14.26 3.94 -19.62
C LEU A 191 -14.87 4.65 -18.39
N TRP A 192 -15.68 5.70 -18.60
CA TRP A 192 -16.36 6.37 -17.49
C TRP A 192 -17.38 5.44 -16.81
N THR A 193 -18.17 4.68 -17.57
CA THR A 193 -19.08 3.66 -17.03
C THR A 193 -18.31 2.50 -16.37
N MET A 194 -17.19 2.04 -16.96
CA MET A 194 -16.33 1.01 -16.34
C MET A 194 -15.66 1.49 -15.03
N ALA A 195 -15.54 2.80 -14.82
CA ALA A 195 -15.01 3.40 -13.59
C ALA A 195 -16.10 3.65 -12.53
N GLU A 196 -17.36 3.31 -12.76
CA GLU A 196 -18.43 3.54 -11.78
C GLU A 196 -18.18 2.71 -10.50
N GLY A 197 -18.24 3.37 -9.34
CA GLY A 197 -17.78 2.80 -8.05
C GLY A 197 -16.26 2.85 -7.82
N ALA A 198 -15.50 3.41 -8.77
CA ALA A 198 -14.04 3.55 -8.77
C ALA A 198 -13.56 4.97 -9.16
N ILE A 199 -14.45 5.97 -9.05
CA ILE A 199 -14.15 7.37 -9.32
C ILE A 199 -13.77 8.08 -8.02
N VAL A 200 -12.70 8.88 -8.05
CA VAL A 200 -12.23 9.72 -6.94
C VAL A 200 -12.31 11.21 -7.32
N LEU A 201 -12.48 12.10 -6.34
CA LEU A 201 -12.27 13.53 -6.56
C LEU A 201 -10.76 13.77 -6.43
N ALA A 202 -10.17 14.41 -7.44
CA ALA A 202 -8.75 14.69 -7.46
C ALA A 202 -8.43 16.05 -8.07
N MET A 203 -7.23 16.56 -7.81
CA MET A 203 -6.66 17.69 -8.56
C MET A 203 -5.54 17.19 -9.45
N PRO A 204 -5.54 17.49 -10.76
CA PRO A 204 -4.34 17.36 -11.58
C PRO A 204 -3.24 18.23 -10.98
N LEU A 205 -2.02 17.71 -10.96
CA LEU A 205 -0.83 18.39 -10.46
C LEU A 205 0.12 18.63 -11.63
N ARG A 206 0.49 19.89 -11.83
CA ARG A 206 1.48 20.29 -12.84
C ARG A 206 2.85 20.47 -12.18
N PRO A 207 3.77 19.50 -12.31
CA PRO A 207 5.04 19.51 -11.58
C PRO A 207 6.03 20.55 -12.09
N GLU A 208 6.84 21.08 -11.17
CA GLU A 208 8.03 21.88 -11.43
C GLU A 208 9.28 20.99 -11.38
N GLY A 209 9.61 20.37 -12.51
CA GLY A 209 10.78 19.50 -12.63
C GLY A 209 10.43 18.02 -12.58
N ARG A 210 11.20 17.21 -11.85
CA ARG A 210 11.01 15.76 -11.74
C ARG A 210 10.28 15.44 -10.45
N CYS A 211 9.01 15.04 -10.59
CA CYS A 211 8.15 14.62 -9.48
C CYS A 211 7.54 13.23 -9.73
N ASP A 212 8.09 12.45 -10.67
CA ASP A 212 7.51 11.20 -11.16
C ASP A 212 7.40 10.09 -10.11
N ALA A 213 8.09 10.22 -8.99
CA ALA A 213 8.02 9.30 -7.85
C ALA A 213 7.24 9.85 -6.64
N ALA A 214 6.67 11.07 -6.71
CA ALA A 214 6.05 11.72 -5.55
C ALA A 214 4.74 11.06 -5.14
N THR A 215 4.68 10.53 -3.92
CA THR A 215 3.54 9.81 -3.35
C THR A 215 2.63 10.69 -2.51
N TYR A 216 3.09 11.87 -2.08
CA TYR A 216 2.32 12.81 -1.27
C TYR A 216 2.44 14.27 -1.72
N ALA A 217 1.37 15.04 -1.51
CA ALA A 217 1.37 16.49 -1.60
C ALA A 217 0.92 17.17 -0.31
N MET A 218 1.54 18.30 0.01
CA MET A 218 1.18 19.20 1.11
C MET A 218 1.19 20.65 0.61
N PRO A 219 0.52 21.61 1.27
CA PRO A 219 0.67 23.03 0.96
C PRO A 219 2.14 23.48 0.95
N SER A 220 2.55 24.36 0.02
CA SER A 220 3.93 24.87 0.00
C SER A 220 4.26 25.84 1.15
N THR A 221 3.34 26.03 2.09
CA THR A 221 3.56 26.71 3.38
C THR A 221 3.97 25.74 4.49
N SER A 222 3.75 24.43 4.30
CA SER A 222 4.17 23.38 5.23
C SER A 222 5.68 23.22 5.22
N ARG A 223 6.28 23.00 6.38
CA ARG A 223 7.70 22.69 6.48
C ARG A 223 7.87 21.18 6.44
N VAL A 224 8.52 20.71 5.38
CA VAL A 224 8.59 19.28 5.03
C VAL A 224 10.04 18.84 4.93
N GLY A 225 10.32 17.62 5.37
CA GLY A 225 11.55 16.89 5.06
C GLY A 225 11.21 15.51 4.50
N SER A 226 11.87 15.10 3.42
CA SER A 226 11.76 13.74 2.86
C SER A 226 12.87 12.84 3.43
N ALA A 227 12.59 11.53 3.55
CA ALA A 227 13.60 10.51 3.83
C ALA A 227 14.40 10.21 2.54
N VAL A 228 15.44 11.00 2.30
CA VAL A 228 16.20 10.96 1.02
C VAL A 228 17.28 9.87 1.02
N ALA A 229 17.85 9.52 2.17
CA ALA A 229 19.00 8.63 2.26
C ALA A 229 18.95 7.72 3.51
N PRO A 230 19.59 6.55 3.49
CA PRO A 230 19.98 5.83 4.71
C PRO A 230 20.85 6.71 5.61
N ALA A 231 20.79 6.47 6.92
CA ALA A 231 21.68 7.13 7.88
C ALA A 231 23.14 6.67 7.71
N ASP A 232 24.11 7.51 8.10
CA ASP A 232 25.52 7.12 8.14
C ASP A 232 25.77 6.00 9.20
N ASP A 233 26.87 5.25 9.10
CA ASP A 233 27.19 4.13 10.03
C ASP A 233 27.20 4.53 11.51
N THR A 234 27.61 5.77 11.82
CA THR A 234 27.70 6.30 13.20
C THR A 234 26.31 6.64 13.73
N THR A 235 25.47 7.25 12.89
CA THR A 235 24.07 7.55 13.19
C THR A 235 23.24 6.28 13.29
N THR A 236 23.42 5.33 12.36
CA THR A 236 22.84 3.98 12.39
C THR A 236 23.18 3.24 13.68
N THR A 237 24.45 3.21 14.08
CA THR A 237 24.88 2.53 15.31
C THR A 237 24.24 3.13 16.57
N ARG A 238 24.18 4.46 16.66
CA ARG A 238 23.53 5.17 17.78
C ARG A 238 22.02 4.94 17.81
N ALA A 239 21.37 5.02 16.65
CA ALA A 239 19.93 4.87 16.51
C ALA A 239 19.46 3.45 16.83
N LEU A 240 20.18 2.42 16.36
CA LEU A 240 19.89 1.04 16.74
C LEU A 240 20.13 0.77 18.24
N ALA A 241 21.12 1.43 18.86
CA ALA A 241 21.32 1.33 20.31
C ALA A 241 20.16 1.97 21.10
N ALA A 242 19.66 3.14 20.66
CA ALA A 242 18.50 3.80 21.27
C ALA A 242 17.20 3.00 21.05
N PHE A 243 16.98 2.48 19.83
CA PHE A 243 15.85 1.64 19.46
C PHE A 243 15.79 0.35 20.27
N ARG A 244 16.93 -0.35 20.44
CA ARG A 244 17.00 -1.57 21.24
C ARG A 244 16.87 -1.36 22.76
N ALA A 245 16.95 -0.11 23.22
CA ALA A 245 16.68 0.27 24.60
C ALA A 245 15.19 0.60 24.88
N LEU A 246 14.33 0.56 23.85
CA LEU A 246 12.89 0.81 24.02
C LEU A 246 12.21 -0.33 24.81
N PRO A 247 11.22 -0.03 25.68
CA PRO A 247 10.40 -1.04 26.35
C PRO A 247 9.69 -1.98 25.37
N GLU A 248 9.15 -1.45 24.27
CA GLU A 248 8.45 -2.19 23.22
C GLU A 248 9.40 -3.16 22.51
N TYR A 249 10.62 -2.71 22.17
CA TYR A 249 11.65 -3.59 21.62
C TYR A 249 12.02 -4.71 22.61
N THR A 250 12.16 -4.38 23.89
CA THR A 250 12.51 -5.33 24.96
C THR A 250 11.45 -6.43 25.11
N LYS A 251 10.17 -6.06 24.97
CA LYS A 251 9.04 -7.01 24.92
C LYS A 251 9.16 -7.94 23.72
N HIS A 252 9.26 -7.40 22.50
CA HIS A 252 9.39 -8.19 21.27
C HIS A 252 10.60 -9.13 21.27
N ALA A 253 11.73 -8.68 21.85
CA ALA A 253 12.92 -9.52 22.00
C ALA A 253 12.71 -10.68 23.00
N ALA A 254 11.89 -10.49 24.05
CA ALA A 254 11.52 -11.56 24.97
C ALA A 254 10.55 -12.56 24.31
N ASP A 255 9.56 -12.05 23.57
CA ASP A 255 8.58 -12.86 22.83
C ASP A 255 9.29 -13.70 21.73
N TYR A 256 10.26 -13.10 21.02
CA TYR A 256 11.11 -13.80 20.04
C TYR A 256 11.92 -14.94 20.66
N LEU A 257 12.54 -14.71 21.83
CA LEU A 257 13.30 -15.73 22.54
C LEU A 257 12.41 -16.86 23.09
N ALA A 258 11.16 -16.57 23.44
CA ALA A 258 10.18 -17.58 23.83
C ALA A 258 9.81 -18.46 22.62
N TRP A 259 9.42 -17.85 21.50
CA TRP A 259 9.11 -18.56 20.25
C TRP A 259 10.29 -19.42 19.75
N ALA A 260 11.50 -18.85 19.69
CA ALA A 260 12.68 -19.56 19.18
C ALA A 260 13.00 -20.82 20.02
N LYS A 261 12.71 -20.79 21.32
CA LYS A 261 12.85 -21.93 22.23
C LYS A 261 11.77 -23.00 21.99
N GLU A 262 10.53 -22.60 21.71
CA GLU A 262 9.43 -23.52 21.41
C GLU A 262 9.63 -24.24 20.08
N MET A 263 10.21 -23.55 19.09
CA MET A 263 10.51 -24.09 17.75
C MET A 263 11.83 -24.92 17.69
N GLU A 264 12.47 -25.21 18.83
CA GLU A 264 13.81 -25.82 18.92
C GLU A 264 14.88 -25.15 18.03
N SER A 265 14.72 -23.85 17.78
CA SER A 265 15.50 -23.11 16.78
C SER A 265 16.95 -22.89 17.23
N THR A 266 17.87 -22.93 16.27
CA THR A 266 19.31 -22.67 16.52
C THR A 266 19.68 -21.19 16.45
N VAL A 267 18.70 -20.29 16.44
CA VAL A 267 18.90 -18.84 16.52
C VAL A 267 19.72 -18.48 17.77
N THR A 268 20.84 -17.81 17.55
CA THR A 268 21.82 -17.45 18.59
C THR A 268 21.88 -15.95 18.88
N ALA A 269 21.11 -15.13 18.16
CA ALA A 269 21.07 -13.68 18.33
C ALA A 269 19.71 -13.25 18.92
N PRO A 270 19.66 -12.49 20.03
CA PRO A 270 18.42 -12.00 20.64
C PRO A 270 17.85 -10.75 19.91
N THR A 271 18.26 -10.55 18.66
CA THR A 271 17.95 -9.38 17.83
C THR A 271 16.99 -9.81 16.74
N TRP A 272 15.69 -9.71 17.01
CA TRP A 272 14.63 -10.01 16.04
C TRP A 272 14.70 -9.05 14.84
N ASP A 273 15.21 -7.83 15.05
CA ASP A 273 15.48 -6.80 14.03
C ASP A 273 16.63 -7.13 13.05
N ARG A 274 17.07 -8.39 13.04
CA ARG A 274 18.14 -8.98 12.20
C ARG A 274 17.85 -10.45 11.82
N HIS A 275 16.59 -10.87 11.82
CA HIS A 275 16.23 -12.27 11.53
C HIS A 275 15.90 -12.51 10.06
N GLY A 276 16.51 -13.55 9.46
CA GLY A 276 16.25 -13.92 8.07
C GLY A 276 16.70 -12.83 7.10
N GLU A 277 15.77 -12.30 6.31
CA GLU A 277 15.97 -11.15 5.42
C GLU A 277 15.60 -9.80 6.08
N SER A 278 15.16 -9.82 7.34
CA SER A 278 14.70 -8.65 8.08
C SER A 278 15.85 -7.92 8.76
N ASP A 279 16.31 -6.82 8.17
CA ASP A 279 17.22 -5.85 8.80
C ASP A 279 16.47 -4.56 9.16
N ALA A 280 16.79 -3.98 10.31
CA ALA A 280 16.29 -2.67 10.71
C ALA A 280 16.72 -1.56 9.73
N ASN A 281 15.73 -0.88 9.14
CA ASN A 281 15.95 0.27 8.28
C ASN A 281 16.19 1.53 9.13
N VAL A 282 17.26 2.29 8.84
CA VAL A 282 17.57 3.56 9.51
C VAL A 282 17.73 4.68 8.49
N HIS A 283 16.90 5.72 8.62
CA HIS A 283 16.84 6.85 7.69
C HIS A 283 16.95 8.20 8.40
N GLU A 284 17.58 9.16 7.74
CA GLU A 284 17.64 10.54 8.22
C GLU A 284 16.64 11.43 7.49
N VAL A 285 16.00 12.31 8.25
CA VAL A 285 15.11 13.35 7.74
C VAL A 285 15.52 14.68 8.35
N ARG A 286 15.53 15.75 7.57
CA ARG A 286 15.72 17.12 8.08
C ARG A 286 14.47 17.95 7.80
N VAL A 287 13.86 18.48 8.85
CA VAL A 287 12.69 19.37 8.78
C VAL A 287 13.02 20.66 9.50
N ALA A 288 12.85 21.80 8.85
CA ALA A 288 13.05 23.13 9.46
C ALA A 288 14.44 23.36 10.13
N GLY A 289 15.47 22.59 9.72
CA GLY A 289 16.81 22.60 10.31
C GLY A 289 17.04 21.58 11.43
N VAL A 290 15.99 20.95 11.95
CA VAL A 290 16.09 19.86 12.94
C VAL A 290 16.38 18.54 12.22
N ARG A 291 17.33 17.74 12.74
CA ARG A 291 17.64 16.39 12.25
C ARG A 291 16.84 15.37 13.05
N TYR A 292 16.16 14.49 12.33
CA TYR A 292 15.43 13.35 12.85
C TYR A 292 16.02 12.06 12.30
N VAL A 293 15.93 10.99 13.08
CA VAL A 293 16.33 9.64 12.68
C VAL A 293 15.13 8.73 12.83
N TRP A 294 14.70 8.13 11.73
CA TRP A 294 13.69 7.08 11.68
C TRP A 294 14.37 5.72 11.79
N VAL A 295 13.85 4.85 12.66
CA VAL A 295 14.22 3.44 12.74
C VAL A 295 12.95 2.61 12.58
N SER A 296 12.95 1.63 11.69
CA SER A 296 11.83 0.68 11.54
C SER A 296 12.35 -0.74 11.32
N ALA A 297 11.87 -1.67 12.13
CA ALA A 297 12.15 -3.09 12.01
C ALA A 297 10.83 -3.88 11.99
N GLY A 298 10.76 -4.91 11.16
CA GLY A 298 9.60 -5.79 11.03
C GLY A 298 10.05 -7.18 10.63
N VAL A 299 9.49 -8.19 11.29
CA VAL A 299 9.58 -9.61 10.90
C VAL A 299 8.16 -10.09 10.69
N THR A 300 7.87 -10.57 9.49
CA THR A 300 6.59 -11.17 9.10
C THR A 300 6.84 -12.42 8.27
N ASP A 301 7.41 -13.45 8.89
CA ASP A 301 7.52 -14.77 8.27
C ASP A 301 6.10 -15.29 7.99
N GLY A 302 5.83 -15.62 6.72
CA GLY A 302 4.47 -15.64 6.14
C GLY A 302 3.59 -16.85 6.48
N GLY A 303 3.72 -17.43 7.67
CA GLY A 303 2.99 -18.61 8.12
C GLY A 303 2.14 -18.40 9.37
N CYS A 304 1.02 -19.12 9.46
CA CYS A 304 0.24 -19.22 10.70
C CYS A 304 1.04 -20.02 11.74
N GLY A 305 1.74 -19.31 12.65
CA GLY A 305 2.53 -19.91 13.73
C GLY A 305 3.96 -19.37 13.85
N ASP A 306 4.40 -18.55 12.91
CA ASP A 306 5.73 -17.92 12.94
C ASP A 306 5.75 -16.67 13.85
N PHE A 307 6.96 -16.23 14.22
CA PHE A 307 7.11 -15.00 15.00
C PHE A 307 6.84 -13.77 14.13
N GLY A 308 5.87 -12.96 14.55
CA GLY A 308 5.59 -11.65 13.97
C GLY A 308 5.84 -10.53 14.98
N ALA A 309 6.69 -9.56 14.61
CA ALA A 309 6.83 -8.32 15.36
C ALA A 309 7.16 -7.16 14.42
N GLU A 310 6.56 -6.02 14.68
CA GLU A 310 6.82 -4.78 13.96
C GLU A 310 6.94 -3.63 14.95
N LEU A 311 7.99 -2.83 14.81
CA LEU A 311 8.22 -1.65 15.64
C LEU A 311 8.95 -0.58 14.84
N SER A 312 8.44 0.64 14.93
CA SER A 312 9.15 1.81 14.42
C SER A 312 9.30 2.89 15.50
N ALA A 313 10.32 3.71 15.37
CA ALA A 313 10.57 4.84 16.26
C ALA A 313 11.15 6.04 15.51
N LEU A 314 10.68 7.23 15.89
CA LEU A 314 11.26 8.49 15.46
C LEU A 314 12.06 9.10 16.62
N PHE A 315 13.32 9.43 16.35
CA PHE A 315 14.19 10.18 17.25
C PHE A 315 14.48 11.57 16.71
N ARG A 316 14.62 12.56 17.59
CA ARG A 316 15.21 13.88 17.31
C ARG A 316 16.67 13.84 17.74
N GLU A 317 17.57 14.35 16.92
CA GLU A 317 18.97 14.51 17.30
C GLU A 317 19.22 15.92 17.85
N GLY A 318 19.84 16.01 19.03
CA GLY A 318 20.29 17.26 19.64
C GLY A 318 21.64 17.73 19.10
N ASP A 319 22.05 18.95 19.45
CA ASP A 319 23.31 19.57 18.99
C ASP A 319 24.57 18.79 19.43
N ASP A 320 24.47 17.99 20.49
CA ASP A 320 25.52 17.10 21.01
C ASP A 320 25.50 15.70 20.38
N GLY A 321 24.56 15.42 19.47
CA GLY A 321 24.34 14.11 18.87
C GLY A 321 23.58 13.13 19.76
N ALA A 322 22.97 13.57 20.86
CA ALA A 322 22.06 12.74 21.65
C ALA A 322 20.75 12.50 20.88
N LEU A 323 20.20 11.28 20.99
CA LEU A 323 18.91 10.91 20.39
C LEU A 323 17.82 10.95 21.44
N GLU A 324 16.84 11.83 21.25
CA GLU A 324 15.64 11.97 22.06
C GLU A 324 14.48 11.25 21.36
N LEU A 325 13.79 10.35 22.06
CA LEU A 325 12.61 9.68 21.51
C LEU A 325 11.47 10.68 21.31
N VAL A 326 11.00 10.81 20.06
CA VAL A 326 9.81 11.61 19.72
C VAL A 326 8.57 10.74 19.78
N ARG A 327 8.62 9.53 19.20
CA ARG A 327 7.47 8.64 19.08
C ARG A 327 7.87 7.19 18.79
N THR A 328 7.11 6.22 19.31
CA THR A 328 7.09 4.83 18.84
C THR A 328 5.79 4.51 18.08
N LEU A 329 5.85 3.54 17.18
CA LEU A 329 4.70 2.88 16.55
C LEU A 329 4.88 1.37 16.73
N ASP A 330 4.19 0.79 17.70
CA ASP A 330 4.17 -0.66 17.95
C ASP A 330 3.15 -1.34 17.03
N GLY A 331 3.50 -2.52 16.48
CA GLY A 331 2.67 -3.21 15.47
C GLY A 331 2.61 -2.50 14.12
N PHE A 332 3.61 -1.66 13.80
CA PHE A 332 3.73 -0.98 12.52
C PHE A 332 5.19 -0.79 12.11
N SER A 333 5.58 -1.42 11.01
CA SER A 333 6.83 -1.21 10.31
C SER A 333 6.56 -0.74 8.88
N SER A 334 7.07 0.43 8.53
CA SER A 334 6.94 0.97 7.18
C SER A 334 8.07 1.94 6.87
N GLU A 335 8.34 2.11 5.59
CA GLU A 335 9.32 3.07 5.13
C GLU A 335 8.74 4.49 5.26
N LEU A 336 9.35 5.33 6.09
CA LEU A 336 8.99 6.73 6.18
C LEU A 336 9.31 7.44 4.86
N GLU A 337 8.36 8.18 4.31
CA GLU A 337 8.55 8.96 3.09
C GLU A 337 8.85 10.42 3.39
N ALA A 338 8.12 11.00 4.35
CA ALA A 338 8.29 12.37 4.78
C ALA A 338 7.91 12.61 6.26
N LEU A 339 8.43 13.71 6.79
CA LEU A 339 7.97 14.36 8.01
C LEU A 339 7.43 15.74 7.68
N VAL A 340 6.32 16.12 8.32
CA VAL A 340 5.73 17.46 8.21
C VAL A 340 5.69 18.11 9.60
N GLU A 341 6.27 19.31 9.74
CA GLU A 341 6.14 20.09 10.98
C GLU A 341 4.69 20.61 11.09
N ARG A 342 4.06 20.37 12.24
CA ARG A 342 2.68 20.73 12.55
C ARG A 342 2.62 21.39 13.92
N GLU A 343 1.47 21.97 14.25
CA GLU A 343 1.19 22.33 15.64
C GLU A 343 1.23 21.06 16.51
N GLY A 344 1.94 21.13 17.64
CA GLY A 344 2.10 19.99 18.57
C GLY A 344 3.20 18.98 18.23
N GLY A 345 3.81 19.00 17.03
CA GLY A 345 4.93 18.09 16.73
C GLY A 345 5.20 17.87 15.25
N VAL A 346 5.49 16.61 14.89
CA VAL A 346 5.70 16.17 13.50
C VAL A 346 4.69 15.09 13.12
N GLU A 347 4.10 15.24 11.95
CA GLU A 347 3.31 14.21 11.27
C GLU A 347 4.26 13.27 10.52
N LEU A 348 4.01 11.97 10.64
CA LEU A 348 4.73 10.93 9.90
C LEU A 348 3.93 10.54 8.66
N VAL A 349 4.59 10.45 7.51
CA VAL A 349 3.97 10.12 6.21
C VAL A 349 4.61 8.86 5.62
N PHE A 350 3.77 7.87 5.32
CA PHE A 350 4.13 6.52 4.84
C PHE A 350 3.37 6.20 3.55
N PRO A 351 3.74 5.18 2.76
CA PRO A 351 2.92 4.74 1.62
C PRO A 351 1.48 4.44 2.08
N GLU A 352 0.51 5.15 1.50
CA GLU A 352 -0.93 5.03 1.80
C GLU A 352 -1.34 5.19 3.28
N ALA A 353 -0.50 5.76 4.15
CA ALA A 353 -0.85 6.02 5.55
C ALA A 353 -0.14 7.26 6.14
N HIS A 354 -0.73 7.83 7.19
CA HIS A 354 -0.11 8.90 7.96
C HIS A 354 -0.35 8.71 9.47
N ALA A 355 0.50 9.31 10.30
CA ALA A 355 0.30 9.33 11.75
C ALA A 355 0.44 10.76 12.26
N ALA A 356 -0.68 11.31 12.76
CA ALA A 356 -0.77 12.70 13.20
C ALA A 356 0.10 12.97 14.45
N PRO A 357 0.53 14.23 14.69
CA PRO A 357 1.47 14.58 15.76
C PRO A 357 1.00 14.27 17.18
N ASP A 358 -0.31 14.18 17.39
CA ASP A 358 -0.97 14.00 18.69
C ASP A 358 -0.83 12.58 19.28
N GLY A 359 -0.16 11.67 18.56
CA GLY A 359 0.00 10.27 18.97
C GLY A 359 -1.19 9.37 18.63
N SER A 360 -2.20 9.88 17.93
CA SER A 360 -3.32 9.07 17.42
C SER A 360 -2.84 7.93 16.50
N ALA A 361 -3.64 6.86 16.41
CA ALA A 361 -3.32 5.68 15.62
C ALA A 361 -3.03 6.03 14.14
N VAL A 362 -2.21 5.19 13.49
CA VAL A 362 -1.89 5.36 12.06
C VAL A 362 -3.18 5.29 11.24
N GLU A 363 -3.50 6.38 10.54
CA GLU A 363 -4.68 6.47 9.67
C GLU A 363 -4.27 6.09 8.25
N ARG A 364 -4.73 4.91 7.80
CA ARG A 364 -4.56 4.44 6.42
C ARG A 364 -5.50 5.21 5.50
N LEU A 365 -4.94 5.76 4.44
CA LEU A 365 -5.67 6.35 3.34
C LEU A 365 -6.18 5.21 2.45
N GLU A 366 -7.44 4.79 2.66
CA GLU A 366 -8.11 3.82 1.79
C GLU A 366 -8.42 4.42 0.41
N VAL A 367 -7.38 4.59 -0.41
CA VAL A 367 -7.50 4.74 -1.85
C VAL A 367 -7.42 3.34 -2.42
N ARG A 368 -8.59 2.74 -2.72
CA ARG A 368 -8.68 1.36 -3.23
C ARG A 368 -7.63 1.11 -4.31
N SER A 369 -6.67 0.25 -4.02
CA SER A 369 -5.55 -0.02 -4.92
C SER A 369 -6.06 -0.79 -6.14
N TYR A 370 -6.12 -0.10 -7.28
CA TYR A 370 -6.57 -0.68 -8.56
C TYR A 370 -5.52 -1.66 -9.10
N GLY A 371 -5.49 -2.86 -8.53
CA GLY A 371 -4.54 -3.92 -8.85
C GLY A 371 -4.87 -5.27 -8.20
N CYS A 372 -5.36 -5.28 -6.95
CA CYS A 372 -5.79 -6.51 -6.29
C CYS A 372 -7.22 -6.88 -6.69
N ARG A 373 -7.35 -7.78 -7.69
CA ARG A 373 -8.55 -8.61 -7.82
C ARG A 373 -8.53 -9.65 -6.70
N CYS A 374 -9.60 -9.73 -5.91
CA CYS A 374 -10.01 -10.98 -5.28
C CYS A 374 -10.59 -11.91 -6.36
#